data_AF-A0A1H2U7K8-F1
#
_entry.id   AF-A0A1H2U7K8-F1
#
_cell.length_a   1.000
_cell.length_b   1.000
_cell.length_c   1.000
_cell.angle_alpha   90.00
_cell.angle_beta   90.00
_cell.angle_gamma   90.00
#
_symmetry.space_group_name_H-M   'P 1'
#
loop_
_entity.id
_entity.type
_entity.pdbx_description
1 polymer ?
#
loop_
_entity_poly.entity_id
_entity_poly.type
_entity_poly.pdbx_seq_one_letter_code
_entity_poly.pdbx_strand_id
1 'polypeptide(L)'
;MRPTSPTSVSLMFEQAIISGQPEQVQQLMTPLTRNTFTRADFNVLRQYIGGGRAASDVATLKTYEVLTFGNGHSVTLWISNFNNDGIWEIQRFIKGSAFASDDQ
;
A
#
# COMPACT_ATOMS: atom_id res chain seq x y z
N MET A 1 -0.77 13.54 -11.19
CA MET A 1 0.52 12.87 -11.41
C MET A 1 0.31 11.37 -11.32
N ARG A 2 0.91 10.57 -12.21
CA ARG A 2 0.89 9.10 -12.12
C ARG A 2 2.18 8.62 -11.45
N PRO A 3 2.14 7.60 -10.58
CA PRO A 3 3.32 7.15 -9.83
C PRO A 3 4.31 6.42 -10.75
N THR A 4 5.54 6.91 -10.80
CA THR A 4 6.64 6.39 -11.65
C THR A 4 7.65 5.55 -10.90
N SER A 5 7.47 5.37 -9.59
CA SER A 5 8.27 4.48 -8.75
C SER A 5 7.42 3.78 -7.68
N PRO A 6 7.85 2.63 -7.16
CA PRO A 6 7.18 1.95 -6.05
C PRO A 6 7.02 2.84 -4.82
N THR A 7 8.07 3.58 -4.46
CA THR A 7 8.03 4.54 -3.36
C THR A 7 6.99 5.62 -3.58
N SER A 8 6.82 6.13 -4.81
CA SER A 8 5.78 7.11 -5.11
C SER A 8 4.37 6.53 -4.96
N VAL A 9 4.14 5.26 -5.31
CA VAL A 9 2.87 4.56 -5.05
C VAL A 9 2.60 4.49 -3.55
N SER A 10 3.58 4.09 -2.76
CA SER A 10 3.47 3.95 -1.30
C SER A 10 3.13 5.28 -0.61
N LEU A 11 3.80 6.36 -0.99
CA LEU A 11 3.53 7.71 -0.45
C LEU A 11 2.13 8.21 -0.86
N MET A 12 1.74 8.02 -2.12
CA MET A 12 0.39 8.40 -2.58
C MET A 12 -0.70 7.56 -1.87
N PHE A 13 -0.42 6.27 -1.61
CA PHE A 13 -1.34 5.39 -0.88
C PHE A 13 -1.50 5.86 0.56
N GLU A 14 -0.42 6.11 1.28
CA GLU A 14 -0.45 6.65 2.65
C GLU A 14 -1.22 7.98 2.69
N GLN A 15 -0.91 8.91 1.79
CA GLN A 15 -1.60 10.20 1.72
C GLN A 15 -3.10 10.05 1.45
N ALA A 16 -3.51 9.16 0.54
CA ALA A 16 -4.92 8.94 0.22
C ALA A 16 -5.68 8.32 1.39
N ILE A 17 -5.05 7.42 2.15
CA ILE A 17 -5.59 6.82 3.37
C ILE A 17 -5.74 7.89 4.48
N ILE A 18 -4.72 8.72 4.73
CA ILE A 18 -4.76 9.85 5.68
C ILE A 18 -5.85 10.85 5.30
N SER A 19 -5.94 11.17 4.02
CA SER A 19 -6.87 12.19 3.51
C SER A 19 -8.31 11.69 3.40
N GLY A 20 -8.58 10.41 3.70
CA GLY A 20 -9.94 9.86 3.62
C GLY A 20 -10.46 9.71 2.18
N GLN A 21 -9.58 9.48 1.21
CA GLN A 21 -9.91 9.45 -0.23
C GLN A 21 -9.82 8.02 -0.82
N PRO A 22 -10.86 7.17 -0.65
CA PRO A 22 -10.84 5.78 -1.13
C PRO A 22 -10.72 5.66 -2.65
N GLU A 23 -11.25 6.62 -3.41
CA GLU A 23 -11.17 6.63 -4.86
C GLU A 23 -9.72 6.82 -5.33
N GLN A 24 -8.92 7.63 -4.62
CA GLN A 24 -7.49 7.79 -4.93
C GLN A 24 -6.71 6.51 -4.62
N VAL A 25 -7.05 5.81 -3.53
CA VAL A 25 -6.46 4.50 -3.22
C VAL A 25 -6.74 3.49 -4.34
N GLN A 26 -7.97 3.46 -4.86
CA GLN A 26 -8.37 2.59 -5.97
C GLN A 26 -7.64 2.93 -7.29
N GLN A 27 -7.31 4.20 -7.53
CA GLN A 27 -6.57 4.61 -8.72
C GLN A 27 -5.12 4.11 -8.74
N LEU A 28 -4.55 3.81 -7.58
CA LEU A 28 -3.21 3.23 -7.45
C LEU A 28 -3.19 1.72 -7.66
N MET A 29 -4.36 1.08 -7.77
CA MET A 29 -4.52 -0.37 -7.85
C MET A 29 -4.72 -0.86 -9.28
N THR A 30 -4.20 -2.06 -9.57
CA THR A 30 -4.56 -2.78 -10.80
C THR A 30 -6.06 -3.05 -10.84
N PRO A 31 -6.68 -3.25 -12.03
CA PRO A 31 -8.10 -3.54 -12.15
C PRO A 31 -8.55 -4.72 -11.29
N LEU A 32 -7.74 -5.79 -11.21
CA LEU A 32 -8.02 -6.96 -10.39
C LEU A 32 -8.11 -6.60 -8.90
N THR A 33 -7.08 -5.93 -8.37
CA THR A 33 -7.04 -5.52 -6.96
C THR A 33 -8.19 -4.56 -6.65
N ARG A 34 -8.45 -3.59 -7.54
CA ARG A 34 -9.50 -2.58 -7.40
C ARG A 34 -10.88 -3.23 -7.27
N ASN A 35 -11.18 -4.24 -8.08
CA ASN A 35 -12.47 -4.93 -8.06
C ASN A 35 -12.71 -5.69 -6.75
N THR A 36 -11.65 -6.06 -6.03
CA THR A 36 -11.74 -6.73 -4.73
C THR A 36 -11.64 -5.78 -3.53
N PHE A 37 -11.31 -4.50 -3.76
CA PHE A 37 -11.10 -3.53 -2.70
C PHE A 37 -12.42 -2.94 -2.20
N THR A 38 -12.72 -3.16 -0.93
CA THR A 38 -14.00 -2.72 -0.34
C THR A 38 -13.85 -1.46 0.50
N ARG A 39 -14.99 -0.80 0.78
CA ARG A 39 -15.03 0.31 1.74
C ARG A 39 -14.69 -0.13 3.17
N ALA A 40 -14.95 -1.39 3.51
CA ALA A 40 -14.54 -1.96 4.79
C ALA A 40 -13.01 -2.06 4.89
N ASP A 41 -12.33 -2.50 3.83
CA ASP A 41 -10.86 -2.51 3.78
C ASP A 41 -10.28 -1.12 3.96
N PHE A 42 -10.85 -0.12 3.28
CA PHE A 42 -10.43 1.27 3.44
C PHE A 42 -10.58 1.77 4.89
N ASN A 43 -11.73 1.50 5.52
CA ASN A 43 -11.96 1.92 6.90
C ASN A 43 -10.99 1.24 7.88
N VAL A 44 -10.69 -0.04 7.66
CA VAL A 44 -9.68 -0.79 8.44
C VAL A 44 -8.29 -0.16 8.28
N LEU A 45 -7.88 0.17 7.04
CA LEU A 45 -6.61 0.84 6.79
C LEU A 45 -6.50 2.21 7.47
N ARG A 46 -7.61 2.96 7.53
CA ARG A 46 -7.67 4.23 8.26
C ARG A 46 -7.46 4.11 9.77
N GLN A 47 -7.80 2.97 10.37
CA GLN A 47 -7.59 2.72 11.80
C GLN A 47 -6.12 2.47 12.15
N TYR A 48 -5.28 2.17 11.16
CA TYR A 48 -3.89 1.81 11.40
C TYR A 48 -2.92 3.00 11.38
N ILE A 49 -3.29 4.17 10.81
CA ILE A 49 -2.39 5.26 10.41
C ILE A 49 -1.49 5.81 11.53
N GLY A 50 -0.18 5.83 11.24
CA GLY A 50 0.83 6.67 11.87
C GLY A 50 2.25 6.37 11.33
N GLY A 51 2.84 7.31 10.59
CA GLY A 51 4.25 7.32 10.17
C GLY A 51 4.81 6.06 9.49
N GLY A 52 4.80 6.03 8.14
CA GLY A 52 5.46 5.00 7.34
C GLY A 52 6.99 4.87 7.54
N ARG A 53 7.51 3.65 7.38
CA ARG A 53 8.95 3.35 7.21
C ARG A 53 9.16 2.56 5.92
N ALA A 54 10.14 2.93 5.11
CA ALA A 54 10.42 2.30 3.81
C ALA A 54 10.97 0.88 3.94
N ALA A 55 10.62 -0.02 3.00
CA ALA A 55 11.23 -1.34 2.90
C ALA A 55 12.16 -1.44 1.69
N SER A 56 13.37 -1.94 1.93
CA SER A 56 14.44 -2.05 0.94
C SER A 56 14.39 -3.39 0.22
N ASP A 57 13.73 -3.47 -0.94
CA ASP A 57 14.21 -4.34 -2.03
C ASP A 57 13.63 -3.94 -3.39
N VAL A 58 14.48 -3.32 -4.23
CA VAL A 58 14.13 -2.81 -5.57
C VAL A 58 14.89 -3.64 -6.61
N ALA A 59 14.56 -4.92 -6.73
CA ALA A 59 15.21 -5.80 -7.67
C ALA A 59 14.21 -6.75 -8.33
N THR A 60 13.21 -6.24 -9.06
CA THR A 60 12.46 -6.93 -10.15
C THR A 60 11.32 -6.04 -10.69
N LEU A 61 10.62 -6.49 -11.74
CA LEU A 61 9.32 -5.94 -12.21
C LEU A 61 8.21 -5.92 -11.14
N LYS A 62 8.52 -6.48 -9.96
CA LYS A 62 7.69 -6.52 -8.77
C LYS A 62 8.55 -6.07 -7.61
N THR A 63 7.98 -5.32 -6.69
CA THR A 63 8.61 -5.02 -5.41
C THR A 63 7.53 -5.05 -4.34
N TYR A 64 7.95 -5.20 -3.09
CA TYR A 64 7.06 -5.03 -1.97
C TYR A 64 7.53 -3.85 -1.13
N GLU A 65 6.58 -3.02 -0.72
CA GLU A 65 6.82 -1.91 0.21
C GLU A 65 6.02 -2.24 1.47
N VAL A 66 6.70 -2.28 2.61
CA VAL A 66 6.04 -2.47 3.90
C VAL A 66 5.76 -1.10 4.47
N LEU A 67 4.49 -0.70 4.49
CA LEU A 67 4.06 0.49 5.21
C LEU A 67 3.74 0.09 6.65
N THR A 68 4.55 0.57 7.59
CA THR A 68 4.22 0.46 9.02
C THR A 68 3.39 1.66 9.42
N PHE A 69 2.26 1.41 10.08
CA PHE A 69 1.39 2.47 10.56
C PHE A 69 1.29 2.43 12.10
N GLY A 70 1.09 3.59 12.71
CA GLY A 70 1.63 4.00 14.03
C GLY A 70 1.04 3.34 15.26
N ASN A 71 0.10 2.42 15.06
CA ASN A 71 -0.37 1.51 16.10
C ASN A 71 0.36 0.16 16.08
N GLY A 72 1.52 0.05 15.41
CA GLY A 72 2.29 -1.20 15.32
C GLY A 72 1.68 -2.22 14.36
N HIS A 73 0.86 -1.75 13.40
CA HIS A 73 0.31 -2.59 12.34
C HIS A 73 1.04 -2.30 11.04
N SER A 74 1.48 -3.35 10.36
CA SER A 74 2.10 -3.23 9.04
C SER A 74 1.10 -3.59 7.94
N VAL A 75 1.22 -2.93 6.80
CA VAL A 75 0.59 -3.34 5.55
C VAL A 75 1.68 -3.54 4.54
N THR A 76 1.74 -4.72 3.94
CA THR A 76 2.63 -4.99 2.82
C THR A 76 1.89 -4.66 1.53
N LEU A 77 2.40 -3.70 0.78
CA LEU A 77 1.97 -3.40 -0.58
C LEU A 77 2.85 -4.18 -1.56
N TRP A 78 2.24 -5.01 -2.40
CA TRP A 78 2.91 -5.61 -3.56
C TRP A 78 2.67 -4.71 -4.76
N ILE A 79 3.74 -4.14 -5.28
CA ILE A 79 3.71 -3.12 -6.33
C ILE A 79 4.39 -3.68 -7.58
N SER A 80 3.75 -3.54 -8.72
CA SER A 80 4.19 -4.10 -10.00
C SER A 80 4.20 -2.99 -11.06
N ASN A 81 5.21 -3.03 -11.92
CA ASN A 81 5.21 -2.28 -13.17
C ASN A 81 4.40 -3.09 -14.19
N PHE A 82 3.07 -2.95 -14.14
CA PHE A 82 2.16 -3.83 -14.89
C PHE A 82 2.05 -3.47 -16.38
N ASN A 83 2.51 -2.28 -16.77
CA ASN A 83 2.37 -1.77 -18.14
C ASN A 83 3.70 -1.23 -18.71
N ASN A 84 3.82 -1.27 -20.04
CA ASN A 84 4.97 -0.72 -20.78
C ASN A 84 5.07 0.81 -20.66
N ASP A 85 4.09 1.47 -20.04
CA ASP A 85 4.05 2.91 -19.79
C ASP A 85 4.91 3.31 -18.57
N GLY A 86 5.53 2.34 -17.88
CA GLY A 86 6.39 2.59 -16.73
C GLY A 86 5.63 2.98 -15.47
N ILE A 87 4.31 2.73 -15.41
CA ILE A 87 3.46 3.07 -14.27
C ILE A 87 3.49 1.92 -13.27
N TRP A 88 3.67 2.27 -12.00
CA TRP A 88 3.64 1.31 -10.90
C TRP A 88 2.25 1.27 -10.26
N GLU A 89 1.76 0.07 -9.99
CA GLU A 89 0.41 -0.16 -9.44
C GLU A 89 0.44 -1.23 -8.34
N ILE A 90 -0.51 -1.13 -7.40
CA ILE A 90 -0.71 -2.08 -6.32
C ILE A 90 -1.43 -3.33 -6.88
N GLN A 91 -0.69 -4.44 -6.94
CA GLN A 91 -1.21 -5.74 -7.36
C GLN A 91 -1.85 -6.51 -6.20
N ARG A 92 -1.39 -6.27 -4.97
CA ARG A 92 -1.94 -6.90 -3.77
C ARG A 92 -1.58 -6.05 -2.55
N PHE A 93 -2.42 -6.07 -1.53
CA PHE A 93 -2.05 -5.61 -0.20
C PHE A 93 -2.30 -6.74 0.80
N ILE A 94 -1.42 -6.86 1.78
CA ILE A 94 -1.54 -7.80 2.90
C ILE A 94 -1.63 -6.94 4.15
N LYS A 95 -2.78 -6.99 4.81
CA LYS A 95 -2.98 -6.36 6.11
C LYS A 95 -2.28 -7.27 7.12
N GLY A 96 -1.24 -6.76 7.79
CA GLY A 96 -0.63 -7.47 8.90
C GLY A 96 -1.67 -7.65 10.00
N SER A 97 -1.79 -8.86 10.53
CA SER A 97 -2.19 -9.02 11.93
C SER A 97 -1.31 -8.10 12.77
N ALA A 98 -1.82 -7.57 13.90
CA ALA A 98 -0.97 -6.90 14.88
C ALA A 98 0.37 -7.64 14.93
N PHE A 99 1.51 -6.94 14.92
CA PHE A 99 2.69 -7.57 15.49
C PHE A 99 2.20 -8.02 16.86
N ALA A 100 2.01 -9.32 17.04
CA ALA A 100 2.09 -9.88 18.36
C ALA A 100 3.50 -9.44 18.74
N SER A 101 3.58 -8.45 19.62
CA SER A 101 4.78 -8.24 20.39
C SER A 101 5.07 -9.65 20.93
N ASP A 102 6.02 -10.33 20.32
CA ASP A 102 6.72 -11.41 21.00
C ASP A 102 7.41 -10.70 22.17
N ASP A 103 6.64 -10.50 23.25
CA ASP A 103 7.16 -10.65 24.59
C ASP A 103 7.55 -12.13 24.69
N GLN A 104 8.82 -12.41 24.37
CA GLN A 104 9.63 -13.44 25.03
C GLN A 104 11.12 -13.28 24.75
#